data_AF-A0A5B9DN77-F1
#
_entry.id   AF-A0A5B9DN77-F1
#
_cell.length_a   1.000
_cell.length_b   1.000
_cell.length_c   1.000
_cell.angle_alpha   90.00
_cell.angle_beta   90.00
_cell.angle_gamma   90.00
#
_symmetry.space_group_name_H-M   'P 1'
#
loop_
_entity.id
_entity.type
_entity.pdbx_description
1 polymer ?
#
loop_
_entity_poly.entity_id
_entity_poly.type
_entity_poly.pdbx_seq_one_letter_code
_entity_poly.pdbx_strand_id
1 'polypeptide(L)' 'MGESEVLFEFTQVGQQMRVSAIDAGTLTEVIVIAPASATRYQMQSLAMAKLKRKLAEGDAQGRAAPPQRLF' A
#
# COMPACT_ATOMS: atom_id res chain seq x y z
N MET A 1 -1.10 18.88 9.09
CA MET A 1 -1.35 17.49 8.68
C MET A 1 -0.03 16.78 8.77
N GLY A 2 0.13 15.87 9.75
CA GLY A 2 1.39 15.16 9.93
C GLY A 2 1.68 14.31 8.69
N GLU A 3 2.93 14.30 8.25
CA GLU A 3 3.38 13.39 7.20
C GLU A 3 3.03 11.97 7.64
N SER A 4 2.14 11.29 6.93
CA SER A 4 1.83 9.90 7.26
C SER A 4 3.10 9.07 7.10
N GLU A 5 3.61 8.57 8.21
CA GLU A 5 4.80 7.74 8.23
C GLU A 5 4.49 6.42 7.53
N VAL A 6 5.35 6.05 6.57
CA VAL A 6 5.24 4.78 5.85
C VAL A 6 6.39 3.87 6.25
N LEU A 7 6.05 2.73 6.82
CA LEU A 7 6.99 1.70 7.24
C LEU A 7 7.17 0.68 6.10
N PHE A 8 8.41 0.24 5.88
CA PHE A 8 8.74 -0.73 4.86
C PHE A 8 9.44 -1.95 5.45
N GLU A 9 8.93 -3.15 5.15
CA GLU A 9 9.59 -4.42 5.44
C GLU A 9 10.05 -5.08 4.14
N PHE A 10 11.25 -5.68 4.15
CA PHE A 10 11.81 -6.40 3.01
C PHE A 10 12.13 -7.83 3.44
N THR A 11 11.58 -8.81 2.73
CA THR A 11 11.83 -10.23 2.98
C THR A 11 12.18 -10.92 1.67
N GLN A 12 13.40 -11.45 1.58
CA GLN A 12 13.80 -12.22 0.42
C GLN A 12 13.21 -13.63 0.48
N VAL A 13 12.58 -14.06 -0.63
CA VAL A 13 12.04 -15.41 -0.81
C VAL A 13 12.60 -15.96 -2.12
N GLY A 14 13.68 -16.74 -2.03
CA GLY A 14 14.41 -17.23 -3.20
C GLY A 14 14.97 -16.08 -4.05
N GLN A 15 14.56 -16.03 -5.33
CA GLN A 15 14.97 -14.98 -6.28
C GLN A 15 14.02 -13.77 -6.30
N GLN A 16 13.10 -13.68 -5.35
CA GLN A 16 12.15 -12.58 -5.22
C GLN A 16 12.36 -11.83 -3.92
N MET A 17 12.01 -10.55 -3.93
CA MET A 17 11.89 -9.71 -2.74
C MET A 17 10.41 -9.40 -2.50
N ARG A 18 9.90 -9.80 -1.34
CA ARG A 18 8.61 -9.35 -0.83
C ARG A 18 8.83 -8.05 -0.09
N VAL A 19 8.02 -7.04 -0.40
CA VAL A 19 8.09 -5.73 0.25
C VAL A 19 6.71 -5.37 0.76
N SER A 20 6.59 -5.22 2.08
CA SER A 20 5.40 -4.65 2.72
C SER A 20 5.59 -3.14 2.88
N ALA A 21 4.57 -2.37 2.52
CA ALA A 21 4.50 -0.94 2.81
C ALA A 21 3.22 -0.67 3.61
N ILE A 22 3.39 -0.08 4.80
CA ILE A 22 2.33 0.12 5.79
C ILE A 22 2.23 1.61 6.09
N ASP A 23 1.04 2.17 5.92
CA ASP A 23 0.72 3.51 6.41
C ASP A 23 0.43 3.46 7.91
N ALA A 24 1.25 4.14 8.73
CA ALA A 24 1.16 4.06 10.19
C ALA A 24 -0.13 4.68 10.76
N GLY A 25 -0.74 5.63 10.03
CA GLY A 25 -1.96 6.31 10.47
C GLY A 25 -3.23 5.50 10.28
N THR A 26 -3.36 4.84 9.12
CA THR A 26 -4.54 4.06 8.74
C THR A 26 -4.38 2.56 8.96
N LEU A 27 -3.16 2.09 9.24
CA LEU A 27 -2.77 0.68 9.26
C LEU A 27 -3.02 -0.03 7.92
N THR A 28 -3.15 0.72 6.83
CA THR A 28 -3.31 0.16 5.49
C THR A 28 -1.98 -0.41 5.02
N GLU A 29 -1.96 -1.72 4.75
CA GLU A 29 -0.80 -2.42 4.18
C GLU A 29 -1.01 -2.77 2.71
N VAL A 30 0.06 -2.67 1.93
CA VAL A 30 0.20 -3.33 0.63
C VAL A 30 1.46 -4.17 0.59
N ILE A 31 1.38 -5.31 -0.11
CA ILE A 31 2.53 -6.18 -0.35
C ILE A 31 2.81 -6.20 -1.85
N VAL A 32 4.07 -5.98 -2.22
CA VAL A 32 4.55 -6.11 -3.60
C VAL A 32 5.64 -7.16 -3.68
N ILE A 33 5.71 -7.83 -4.82
CA ILE A 33 6.76 -8.80 -5.15
C ILE A 33 7.60 -8.21 -6.27
N ALA A 34 8.91 -8.16 -6.07
CA ALA A 34 9.89 -7.68 -7.04
C ALA A 34 11.01 -8.71 -7.25
N PRO A 35 11.78 -8.65 -8.34
CA PRO A 35 13.02 -9.42 -8.46
C PRO A 35 14.00 -9.04 -7.35
N ALA A 36 14.76 -10.01 -6.83
CA ALA A 36 15.81 -9.74 -5.83
C ALA A 36 16.92 -8.82 -6.37
N SER A 37 17.05 -8.69 -7.70
CA SER A 37 17.99 -7.78 -8.37
C SER A 37 17.52 -6.32 -8.45
N ALA A 38 16.27 -6.03 -8.10
CA ALA A 38 15.75 -4.66 -8.10
C ALA A 38 16.41 -3.83 -6.99
N THR A 39 16.62 -2.53 -7.22
CA THR A 39 17.17 -1.67 -6.16
C THR A 39 16.13 -1.40 -5.08
N ARG A 40 16.60 -1.13 -3.86
CA ARG A 40 15.71 -0.77 -2.73
C ARG A 40 14.80 0.41 -3.09
N TYR A 41 15.33 1.43 -3.76
CA TYR A 41 14.54 2.59 -4.19
C TYR A 41 13.43 2.22 -5.18
N GLN A 42 13.71 1.37 -6.17
CA GLN A 42 12.70 0.91 -7.13
C GLN A 42 11.57 0.17 -6.42
N MET A 43 11.92 -0.72 -5.49
CA MET A 43 10.94 -1.48 -4.72
C MET A 43 10.09 -0.59 -3.82
N GLN A 44 10.70 0.38 -3.12
CA GLN A 44 9.98 1.36 -2.31
C GLN A 44 9.04 2.22 -3.15
N SER A 45 9.50 2.69 -4.32
CA SER A 45 8.69 3.50 -5.23
C SER A 45 7.46 2.72 -5.72
N LEU A 46 7.64 1.45 -6.11
CA LEU A 46 6.55 0.57 -6.51
C LEU A 46 5.55 0.35 -5.36
N ALA A 47 6.03 0.01 -4.16
CA ALA A 47 5.20 -0.24 -3.00
C ALA A 47 4.44 1.02 -2.56
N MET A 48 5.11 2.18 -2.54
CA MET A 48 4.52 3.48 -2.24
C MET A 48 3.40 3.85 -3.24
N ALA A 49 3.62 3.63 -4.54
CA ALA A 49 2.60 3.88 -5.55
C ALA A 49 1.36 3.00 -5.35
N LYS A 50 1.54 1.73 -4.99
CA LYS A 50 0.44 0.81 -4.66
C LYS A 50 -0.30 1.21 -3.39
N LEU A 51 0.42 1.64 -2.36
CA LEU A 51 -0.16 2.09 -1.10
C LEU A 51 -1.03 3.33 -1.30
N LYS A 52 -0.50 4.35 -2.00
CA LYS A 52 -1.24 5.58 -2.35
C LYS A 52 -2.54 5.27 -3.10
N ARG A 53 -2.48 4.33 -4.06
CA ARG A 53 -3.68 3.90 -4.79
C ARG A 53 -4.70 3.24 -3.86
N LYS A 54 -4.27 2.34 -2.98
CA LYS A 54 -5.18 1.65 -2.04
C LYS A 54 -5.85 2.61 -1.06
N LEU A 55 -5.09 3.59 -0.55
CA LEU A 55 -5.62 4.65 0.32
C LEU A 55 -6.70 5.48 -0.42
N ALA A 56 -6.43 5.88 -1.67
CA ALA A 56 -7.40 6.62 -2.48
C ALA A 56 -8.69 5.81 -2.78
N GLU A 57 -8.56 4.49 -2.99
CA GLU A 57 -9.72 3.59 -3.15
C GLU A 57 -10.54 3.48 -1.85
N GLY A 58 -9.87 3.33 -0.70
CA GLY A 58 -10.53 3.29 0.62
C GLY A 58 -11.32 4.57 0.94
N ASP A 59 -10.75 5.74 0.64
CA ASP A 59 -11.43 7.04 0.79
C ASP A 59 -12.67 7.14 -0.11
N ALA A 60 -12.60 6.60 -1.33
CA ALA A 60 -13.73 6.60 -2.27
C ALA A 60 -14.85 5.65 -1.82
N GLN A 61 -14.52 4.47 -1.28
CA GLN A 61 -15.51 3.54 -0.72
C GLN A 61 -16.21 4.11 0.53
N GLY A 62 -15.48 4.82 1.41
CA GLY A 62 -16.07 5.46 2.58
C GLY A 62 -17.06 6.58 2.26
N ARG A 63 -16.97 7.17 1.06
CA ARG A 63 -17.84 8.27 0.62
C ARG A 63 -19.05 7.83 -0.22
N ALA A 64 -19.10 6.58 -0.66
CA ALA A 64 -20.28 6.04 -1.33
C ALA A 64 -21.42 5.85 -0.32
N ALA A 65 -22.41 6.74 -0.36
CA ALA A 65 -23.62 6.62 0.46
C ALA A 65 -24.28 5.24 0.23
N PRO A 66 -24.83 4.60 1.29
CA PRO A 66 -25.51 3.32 1.14
C PRO A 66 -26.65 3.47 0.13
N PRO A 67 -26.92 2.46 -0.73
CA PRO A 67 -28.07 2.50 -1.63
C PRO A 67 -29.31 2.69 -0.77
N GLN A 68 -29.97 3.85 -0.91
CA GLN A 68 -31.26 4.08 -0.27
C GLN A 68 -32.19 2.98 -0.78
N ARG A 69 -32.50 2.01 0.08
CA ARG A 69 -33.52 1.01 -0.22
C ARG A 69 -34.83 1.79 -0.34
N LEU A 70 -35.28 2.00 -1.57
CA LEU A 70 -36.67 2.37 -1.82
C LEU A 70 -37.51 1.16 -1.41
N PHE A 71 -38.25 1.32 -0.32
CA PHE A 71 -39.39 0.49 0.02
C PHE A 71 -40.65 1.12 -0.54
#